data_AF-A0A150NKF7-F1
#
_entry.id   AF-A0A150NKF7-F1
#
_cell.length_a   1.000
_cell.length_b   1.000
_cell.length_c   1.000
_cell.angle_alpha   90.00
_cell.angle_beta   90.00
_cell.angle_gamma   90.00
#
_symmetry.space_group_name_H-M   'P 1'
#
loop_
_entity.id
_entity.type
_entity.pdbx_description
1 polymer ?
#
loop_
_entity_poly.entity_id
_entity_poly.type
_entity_poly.pdbx_seq_one_letter_code
_entity_poly.pdbx_strand_id
1 'polypeptide(L)'
;MIALEEKITTLPTLFVEKRDGRRVVFDVDKIDKALHKAADKVMDVTPLVEKRLNALTERIVTEIHSRFPQGVKIYEIQNIVEHELLEAKEYALAEEYITYRTQRDFERLKATDINFSIHKLLNKDQAVVNENANKDSDVFNTQRDLTAGIVGKSIGLQMLPKHVANAHQKGDIHYHDLDYSPYTPMTNCCLIDFKGMLENGFKIGNAEVESPKSIQTATAQISQIIANVASSQYGGCSADRIDEVLAPYAEKNYQKTPQRCGRMGLT
;
A
#
# COMPACT_ATOMS: atom_id res chain seq x y z
N MET A 1 19.00 21.42 -58.59
CA MET A 1 18.27 21.23 -57.32
C MET A 1 18.68 19.89 -56.75
N ILE A 2 19.57 19.90 -55.75
CA ILE A 2 19.95 18.70 -55.00
C ILE A 2 19.10 18.74 -53.73
N ALA A 3 18.14 17.83 -53.63
CA ALA A 3 17.38 17.64 -52.39
C ALA A 3 18.29 16.90 -51.41
N LEU A 4 18.70 17.56 -50.33
CA LEU A 4 19.25 16.90 -49.16
C LEU A 4 18.09 16.22 -48.43
N GLU A 5 17.97 14.91 -48.58
CA GLU A 5 17.20 14.09 -47.64
C GLU A 5 17.98 14.05 -46.31
N GLU A 6 17.49 14.77 -45.31
CA GLU A 6 17.88 14.56 -43.92
C GLU A 6 17.47 13.15 -43.51
N LYS A 7 18.44 12.23 -43.50
CA LYS A 7 18.30 10.95 -42.81
C LYS A 7 18.13 11.23 -41.32
N ILE A 8 16.88 11.25 -40.85
CA ILE A 8 16.57 11.09 -39.43
C ILE A 8 16.98 9.66 -39.06
N THR A 9 18.22 9.49 -38.64
CA THR A 9 18.68 8.28 -37.96
C THR A 9 17.88 8.16 -36.66
N THR A 10 16.80 7.39 -36.69
CA THR A 10 16.11 6.95 -35.49
C THR A 10 17.10 6.15 -34.66
N LEU A 11 17.59 6.73 -33.56
CA LEU A 11 18.42 6.04 -32.60
C LEU A 11 17.73 4.72 -32.20
N PRO A 12 18.47 3.60 -32.09
CA PRO A 12 17.87 2.34 -31.66
C PRO A 12 17.15 2.54 -30.32
N THR A 13 15.95 1.97 -30.19
CA THR A 13 15.14 2.08 -28.98
C THR A 13 15.90 1.47 -27.81
N LEU A 14 16.46 2.34 -26.96
CA LEU A 14 17.18 1.95 -25.76
C LEU A 14 16.17 1.64 -24.64
N PHE A 15 16.43 0.58 -23.87
CA PHE A 15 15.63 0.22 -22.70
C PHE A 15 16.36 0.50 -21.40
N VAL A 16 15.61 0.96 -20.40
CA VAL A 16 16.07 1.13 -19.03
C VAL A 16 15.56 -0.01 -18.18
N GLU A 17 16.47 -0.77 -17.57
CA GLU A 17 16.14 -1.74 -16.54
C GLU A 17 16.04 -1.03 -15.17
N LYS A 18 14.81 -0.97 -14.66
CA LYS A 18 14.49 -0.42 -13.34
C LYS A 18 14.91 -1.40 -12.23
N ARG A 19 15.05 -0.90 -11.00
CA ARG A 19 15.40 -1.72 -9.82
C ARG A 19 14.40 -2.85 -9.52
N ASP A 20 13.15 -2.66 -9.94
CA ASP A 20 12.07 -3.66 -9.81
C ASP A 20 12.07 -4.70 -10.94
N GLY A 21 13.07 -4.66 -11.84
CA GLY A 21 13.22 -5.57 -12.98
C GLY A 21 12.41 -5.17 -14.22
N ARG A 22 11.58 -4.12 -14.15
CA ARG A 22 10.85 -3.65 -15.34
C ARG A 22 11.80 -3.05 -16.37
N ARG A 23 11.52 -3.33 -17.64
CA ARG A 23 12.12 -2.67 -18.80
C ARG A 23 11.18 -1.59 -19.30
N VAL A 24 11.66 -0.36 -19.36
CA VAL A 24 10.91 0.78 -19.91
C VAL A 24 11.72 1.42 -21.02
N VAL A 25 11.06 2.06 -21.98
CA VAL A 25 11.76 2.83 -23.02
C VAL A 25 12.55 3.96 -22.35
N PHE A 26 13.79 4.16 -22.80
CA PHE A 26 14.62 5.28 -22.40
C PHE A 26 13.96 6.60 -22.80
N ASP A 27 13.93 7.53 -21.85
CA ASP A 27 13.15 8.75 -21.94
C ASP A 27 14.04 9.90 -21.47
N VAL A 28 14.52 10.69 -22.43
CA VAL A 28 15.46 11.80 -22.20
C VAL A 28 14.86 12.84 -21.27
N ASP A 29 13.55 13.09 -21.38
CA ASP A 29 12.83 14.08 -20.56
C ASP A 29 12.96 13.80 -19.07
N LYS A 30 13.18 12.53 -18.67
CA LYS A 30 13.36 12.19 -17.26
C LYS A 30 14.70 12.65 -16.71
N ILE A 31 15.75 12.66 -17.53
CA ILE A 31 17.06 13.20 -17.15
C ILE A 31 16.96 14.71 -17.10
N ASP A 32 16.40 15.30 -18.15
CA ASP A 32 16.23 16.74 -18.29
C ASP A 32 15.44 17.34 -17.11
N LYS A 33 14.26 16.79 -16.79
CA LYS A 33 13.45 17.21 -15.64
C LYS A 33 14.16 17.03 -14.31
N ALA A 34 15.02 16.01 -14.17
CA ALA A 34 15.76 15.79 -12.93
C ALA A 34 16.87 16.84 -12.76
N LEU A 35 17.56 17.20 -13.84
CA LEU A 35 18.57 18.26 -13.84
C LEU A 35 17.93 19.63 -13.58
N HIS A 36 16.82 19.96 -14.23
CA HIS A 36 16.11 21.22 -14.00
C HIS A 36 15.63 21.35 -12.55
N LYS A 37 15.05 20.29 -11.97
CA LYS A 37 14.65 20.29 -10.56
C LYS A 37 15.80 20.51 -9.59
N ALA A 38 16.99 20.01 -9.92
CA ALA A 38 18.19 20.25 -9.11
C ALA A 38 18.68 21.69 -9.32
N ALA A 39 18.69 22.18 -10.57
CA ALA A 39 19.08 23.55 -10.90
C ALA A 39 18.21 24.59 -10.19
N ASP A 40 16.88 24.44 -10.22
CA ASP A 40 15.91 25.33 -9.57
C ASP A 40 16.18 25.54 -8.07
N LYS A 41 16.84 24.58 -7.41
CA LYS A 41 17.16 24.67 -5.98
C LYS A 41 18.50 25.34 -5.68
N VAL A 42 19.43 25.33 -6.63
CA VAL A 42 20.81 25.79 -6.42
C VAL A 42 21.12 27.08 -7.16
N MET A 43 20.32 27.45 -8.17
CA MET A 43 20.54 28.64 -8.97
C MET A 43 19.27 29.13 -9.67
N ASP A 44 19.26 30.41 -10.05
CA ASP A 44 18.21 30.96 -10.91
C ASP A 44 18.37 30.44 -12.34
N VAL A 45 17.31 29.82 -12.86
CA VAL A 45 17.29 29.30 -14.23
C VAL A 45 17.12 30.46 -15.22
N THR A 46 18.26 30.93 -15.73
CA THR A 46 18.34 31.92 -16.81
C THR A 46 18.46 31.23 -18.18
N PRO A 47 18.21 31.90 -19.32
CA PRO A 47 18.40 31.32 -20.64
C PRO A 47 19.81 30.76 -20.90
N LEU A 48 20.82 31.32 -20.23
CA LEU A 48 22.19 30.81 -20.27
C LEU A 48 22.33 29.47 -19.53
N VAL A 49 21.68 29.35 -18.37
CA VAL A 49 21.64 28.12 -17.58
C VAL A 49 20.87 27.04 -18.33
N GLU A 50 19.71 27.35 -18.91
CA GLU A 50 18.97 26.40 -19.76
C GLU A 50 19.83 25.85 -20.90
N LYS A 51 20.55 26.72 -21.62
CA LYS A 51 21.45 26.28 -22.69
C LYS A 51 22.55 25.34 -22.17
N ARG A 52 23.06 25.56 -20.96
CA ARG A 52 24.06 24.66 -20.33
C ARG A 52 23.45 23.33 -19.93
N LEU A 53 22.24 23.34 -19.34
CA LEU A 53 21.51 22.12 -18.97
C LEU A 53 21.20 21.26 -20.20
N ASN A 54 20.76 21.87 -21.30
CA ASN A 54 20.53 21.17 -22.56
C ASN A 54 21.82 20.51 -23.08
N ALA A 55 22.94 21.24 -23.08
CA ALA A 55 24.24 20.70 -23.50
C ALA A 55 24.72 19.56 -22.58
N LEU A 56 24.44 19.62 -21.28
CA LEU A 56 24.70 18.53 -20.33
C LEU A 56 23.84 17.30 -20.63
N THR A 57 22.53 17.49 -20.82
CA THR A 57 21.59 16.42 -21.18
C THR A 57 22.04 15.71 -22.46
N GLU A 58 22.43 16.46 -23.50
CA GLU A 58 22.94 15.89 -24.76
C GLU A 58 24.20 15.04 -24.56
N ARG A 59 25.17 15.50 -23.76
CA ARG A 59 26.37 14.72 -23.42
C ARG A 59 26.04 13.43 -22.69
N ILE A 60 25.21 13.52 -21.65
CA ILE A 60 24.75 12.36 -20.87
C ILE A 60 24.06 11.34 -21.78
N VAL A 61 23.15 11.78 -22.65
CA VAL A 61 22.42 10.90 -23.57
C VAL A 61 23.36 10.25 -24.58
N THR A 62 24.29 11.02 -25.14
CA THR A 62 25.31 10.51 -26.06
C THR A 62 26.15 9.42 -25.40
N GLU A 63 26.58 9.65 -24.16
CA GLU A 63 27.40 8.70 -23.42
C GLU A 63 26.63 7.42 -23.07
N ILE A 64 25.36 7.54 -22.67
CA ILE A 64 24.47 6.40 -22.43
C ILE A 64 24.31 5.55 -23.70
N HIS A 65 24.01 6.17 -24.84
CA HIS A 65 23.85 5.43 -26.10
C HIS A 65 25.15 4.78 -26.59
N SER A 66 26.28 5.44 -26.37
CA SER A 66 27.61 4.92 -26.71
C SER A 66 27.97 3.69 -25.88
N ARG A 67 27.81 3.76 -24.55
CA ARG A 67 28.21 2.68 -23.64
C ARG A 67 27.21 1.51 -23.58
N PHE A 68 25.92 1.77 -23.78
CA PHE A 68 24.85 0.80 -23.50
C PHE A 68 23.91 0.57 -24.68
N PRO A 69 24.39 0.03 -25.83
CA PRO A 69 23.58 -0.08 -27.04
C PRO A 69 22.36 -1.04 -26.93
N GLN A 70 22.35 -1.94 -25.93
CA GLN A 70 21.34 -2.99 -25.78
C GLN A 70 20.44 -2.82 -24.54
N GLY A 71 20.68 -1.77 -23.74
CA GLY A 71 19.95 -1.51 -22.51
C GLY A 71 20.88 -1.07 -21.38
N VAL A 72 20.34 -0.22 -20.51
CA VAL A 72 21.07 0.42 -19.40
C VAL A 72 20.29 0.22 -18.10
N LYS A 73 20.99 -0.05 -17.01
CA LYS A 73 20.38 -0.13 -15.68
C LYS A 73 20.25 1.26 -15.08
N ILE A 74 19.22 1.46 -14.29
CA ILE A 74 18.93 2.79 -13.72
C ILE A 74 20.06 3.38 -12.87
N TYR A 75 20.90 2.56 -12.23
CA TYR A 75 22.06 3.07 -11.49
C TYR A 75 23.21 3.48 -12.42
N GLU A 76 23.32 2.90 -13.61
CA GLU A 76 24.34 3.29 -14.60
C GLU A 76 24.03 4.67 -15.16
N ILE A 77 22.74 4.96 -15.44
CA ILE A 77 22.29 6.32 -15.80
C ILE A 77 22.66 7.32 -14.70
N GLN A 78 22.42 6.99 -13.43
CA GLN A 78 22.75 7.87 -12.30
C GLN A 78 24.25 8.18 -12.26
N ASN A 79 25.09 7.14 -12.35
CA ASN A 79 26.55 7.32 -12.35
C ASN A 79 27.05 8.19 -13.51
N ILE A 80 26.45 8.06 -14.70
CA ILE A 80 26.82 8.90 -15.86
C ILE A 80 26.42 10.35 -15.62
N VAL A 81 25.20 10.60 -15.12
CA VAL A 81 24.75 11.96 -14.80
C VAL A 81 25.68 12.60 -13.77
N GLU A 82 26.01 11.89 -12.70
CA GLU A 82 26.93 12.35 -11.65
C GLU A 82 28.32 12.68 -12.22
N HIS A 83 28.86 11.79 -13.05
CA HIS A 83 30.17 11.98 -13.67
C HIS A 83 30.19 13.20 -14.60
N GLU A 84 29.19 13.34 -15.48
CA GLU A 84 29.10 14.47 -16.43
C GLU A 84 28.95 15.82 -15.72
N LEU A 85 28.21 15.87 -14.60
CA LEU A 85 28.10 17.08 -13.78
C LEU A 85 29.45 17.47 -13.16
N LEU A 86 30.20 16.48 -12.65
CA LEU A 86 31.53 16.71 -12.07
C LEU A 86 32.57 17.10 -13.12
N GLU A 87 32.57 16.47 -14.29
CA GLU A 87 33.46 16.82 -15.40
C GLU A 87 33.21 18.23 -15.93
N ALA A 88 31.93 18.63 -16.00
CA ALA A 88 31.52 19.99 -16.34
C ALA A 88 31.83 21.02 -15.23
N LYS A 89 32.32 20.58 -14.07
CA LYS A 89 32.58 21.39 -12.86
C LYS A 89 31.34 22.07 -12.29
N GLU A 90 30.17 21.49 -12.55
CA GLU A 90 28.87 21.94 -12.02
C GLU A 90 28.65 21.35 -10.62
N TYR A 91 29.55 21.68 -9.68
CA TYR A 91 29.62 21.02 -8.37
C TYR A 91 28.35 21.18 -7.54
N ALA A 92 27.75 22.38 -7.53
CA ALA A 92 26.51 22.63 -6.78
C ALA A 92 25.35 21.81 -7.32
N LEU A 93 25.26 21.67 -8.66
CA LEU A 93 24.23 20.86 -9.31
C LEU A 93 24.45 19.36 -9.06
N ALA A 94 25.70 18.91 -9.12
CA ALA A 94 26.08 17.53 -8.78
C ALA A 94 25.69 17.17 -7.35
N GLU A 95 26.00 18.05 -6.39
CA GLU A 95 25.70 17.83 -4.97
C GLU A 95 24.20 17.71 -4.72
N GLU A 96 23.37 18.62 -5.26
CA GLU A 96 21.91 18.54 -5.10
C GLU A 96 21.33 17.30 -5.79
N TYR A 97 21.81 16.95 -6.99
CA TYR A 97 21.37 15.75 -7.69
C TYR A 97 21.68 14.48 -6.87
N ILE A 98 22.93 14.32 -6.42
CA ILE A 98 23.38 13.17 -5.62
C ILE A 98 22.59 13.09 -4.32
N THR A 99 22.40 14.23 -3.63
CA THR A 99 21.66 14.31 -2.37
C THR A 99 20.22 13.85 -2.55
N TYR A 100 19.52 14.38 -3.56
CA TYR A 100 18.15 13.98 -3.87
C TYR A 100 18.04 12.47 -4.16
N ARG A 101 18.97 11.93 -4.96
CA ARG A 101 18.99 10.50 -5.31
C ARG A 101 19.25 9.60 -4.10
N THR A 102 20.22 9.98 -3.28
CA THR A 102 20.60 9.28 -2.05
C THR A 102 19.44 9.26 -1.08
N GLN A 103 18.80 10.42 -0.85
CA GLN A 103 17.61 10.53 0.00
C GLN A 103 16.49 9.62 -0.49
N ARG A 104 16.23 9.60 -1.80
CA ARG A 104 15.18 8.75 -2.38
C ARG A 104 15.46 7.26 -2.26
N ASP A 105 16.73 6.87 -2.28
CA ASP A 105 17.14 5.48 -2.04
C ASP A 105 16.98 5.10 -0.56
N PHE A 106 17.34 5.99 0.38
CA PHE A 106 17.10 5.78 1.81
C PHE A 106 15.60 5.65 2.14
N GLU A 107 14.75 6.49 1.56
CA GLU A 107 13.29 6.41 1.75
C GLU A 107 12.72 5.04 1.35
N ARG A 108 13.21 4.48 0.24
CA ARG A 108 12.78 3.14 -0.21
C ARG A 108 13.23 2.05 0.73
N LEU A 109 14.46 2.11 1.23
CA LEU A 109 14.99 1.13 2.18
C LEU A 109 14.21 1.18 3.50
N LYS A 110 13.96 2.39 4.01
CA LYS A 110 13.18 2.63 5.23
C LYS A 110 11.75 2.08 5.14
N ALA A 111 11.12 2.14 3.97
CA ALA A 111 9.76 1.65 3.76
C ALA A 111 9.62 0.12 3.94
N THR A 112 10.73 -0.63 3.88
CA THR A 112 10.77 -2.08 4.11
C THR A 112 11.55 -2.47 5.36
N ASP A 113 12.01 -1.51 6.14
CA ASP A 113 12.74 -1.74 7.39
C ASP A 113 11.75 -1.76 8.57
N ILE A 114 11.60 -2.94 9.15
CA ILE A 114 10.74 -3.20 10.29
C ILE A 114 11.18 -2.38 11.51
N ASN A 115 12.49 -2.32 11.80
CA ASN A 115 12.99 -1.64 13.00
C ASN A 115 12.72 -0.14 12.91
N PHE A 116 12.97 0.46 11.75
CA PHE A 116 12.65 1.87 11.51
C PHE A 116 11.16 2.18 11.72
N SER A 117 10.29 1.30 11.21
CA SER A 117 8.83 1.47 11.30
C SER A 117 8.32 1.26 12.73
N ILE A 118 8.85 0.29 13.47
CA ILE A 118 8.55 0.08 14.90
C ILE A 118 8.99 1.29 15.73
N HIS A 119 10.17 1.85 15.46
CA HIS A 119 10.63 3.04 16.17
C HIS A 119 9.70 4.25 15.94
N LYS A 120 9.13 4.41 14.74
CA LYS A 120 8.11 5.44 14.49
C LYS A 120 6.87 5.25 15.35
N LEU A 121 6.39 4.01 15.48
CA LEU A 121 5.24 3.70 16.36
C LEU A 121 5.55 4.00 17.83
N LEU A 122 6.71 3.56 18.33
CA LEU A 122 7.13 3.80 19.72
C LEU A 122 7.26 5.29 20.05
N ASN A 123 7.68 6.09 19.06
CA ASN A 123 7.77 7.54 19.18
C ASN A 123 6.45 8.27 18.86
N LYS A 124 5.35 7.53 18.67
CA LYS A 124 4.02 8.06 18.31
C LYS A 124 4.05 9.02 17.11
N ASP A 125 4.81 8.67 16.07
CA ASP A 125 4.83 9.42 14.81
C ASP A 125 3.39 9.53 14.25
N GLN A 126 2.92 10.75 14.04
CA GLN A 126 1.53 11.04 13.66
C GLN A 126 1.09 10.32 12.39
N ALA A 127 2.01 10.11 11.44
CA ALA A 127 1.71 9.41 10.20
C ALA A 127 1.41 7.91 10.41
N VAL A 128 1.87 7.34 11.53
CA VAL A 128 1.62 5.94 11.90
C VAL A 128 0.40 5.83 12.82
N VAL A 129 0.32 6.68 13.85
CA VAL A 129 -0.78 6.58 14.82
C VAL A 129 -2.13 7.05 14.28
N ASN A 130 -2.14 7.90 13.24
CA ASN A 130 -3.38 8.38 12.60
C ASN A 130 -3.67 7.70 11.26
N GLU A 131 -3.02 6.57 10.93
CA GLU A 131 -3.28 5.87 9.66
C GLU A 131 -4.75 5.43 9.55
N ASN A 132 -5.39 5.10 10.67
CA ASN A 132 -6.79 4.71 10.73
C ASN A 132 -7.59 5.60 11.69
N ALA A 133 -8.48 6.43 11.15
CA ALA A 133 -9.32 7.35 11.93
C ALA A 133 -10.27 6.65 12.92
N ASN A 134 -10.54 5.35 12.74
CA ASN A 134 -11.41 4.58 13.62
C ASN A 134 -10.65 3.88 14.76
N LYS A 135 -9.31 3.94 14.79
CA LYS A 135 -8.48 3.24 15.78
C LYS A 135 -7.83 4.26 16.73
N ASP A 136 -8.26 4.26 17.98
CA ASP A 136 -7.64 5.10 19.03
C ASP A 136 -6.27 4.53 19.43
N SER A 137 -5.20 5.22 19.00
CA SER A 137 -3.81 4.81 19.20
C SER A 137 -3.32 4.78 20.66
N ASP A 138 -4.06 5.40 21.58
CA ASP A 138 -3.74 5.37 23.01
C ASP A 138 -4.24 4.10 23.71
N VAL A 139 -5.09 3.30 23.06
CA VAL A 139 -5.62 2.05 23.62
C VAL A 139 -4.69 0.87 23.34
N PHE A 140 -4.45 0.03 24.35
CA PHE A 140 -3.51 -1.09 24.26
C PHE A 140 -3.84 -2.15 23.19
N ASN A 141 -5.11 -2.34 22.83
CA ASN A 141 -5.47 -3.23 21.73
C ASN A 141 -5.03 -2.63 20.38
N THR A 142 -5.25 -1.33 20.18
CA THR A 142 -4.80 -0.62 18.98
C THR A 142 -3.29 -0.63 18.85
N GLN A 143 -2.54 -0.42 19.93
CA GLN A 143 -1.07 -0.47 19.86
C GLN A 143 -0.55 -1.85 19.44
N ARG A 144 -1.18 -2.92 19.95
CA ARG A 144 -0.85 -4.30 19.54
C ARG A 144 -1.18 -4.54 18.08
N ASP A 145 -2.33 -4.06 17.62
CA ASP A 145 -2.77 -4.17 16.23
C ASP A 145 -1.88 -3.36 15.27
N LEU A 146 -1.54 -2.10 15.59
CA LEU A 146 -0.58 -1.28 14.83
C LEU A 146 0.80 -1.94 14.75
N THR A 147 1.27 -2.55 15.84
CA THR A 147 2.54 -3.29 15.86
C THR A 147 2.49 -4.47 14.89
N ALA A 148 1.42 -5.27 14.93
CA ALA A 148 1.23 -6.37 14.00
C ALA A 148 1.10 -5.88 12.55
N GLY A 149 0.39 -4.76 12.33
CA GLY A 149 0.20 -4.16 11.02
C GLY A 149 1.49 -3.63 10.40
N ILE A 150 2.41 -3.06 11.19
CA ILE A 150 3.74 -2.65 10.71
C ILE A 150 4.54 -3.87 10.22
N VAL A 151 4.50 -4.97 10.96
CA VAL A 151 5.15 -6.23 10.56
C VAL A 151 4.49 -6.76 9.29
N GLY A 152 3.16 -6.79 9.24
CA GLY A 152 2.38 -7.23 8.09
C GLY A 152 2.68 -6.44 6.83
N LYS A 153 2.73 -5.11 6.91
CA LYS A 153 3.05 -4.21 5.79
C LYS A 153 4.46 -4.44 5.26
N SER A 154 5.43 -4.56 6.16
CA SER A 154 6.83 -4.77 5.77
C SER A 154 7.05 -6.12 5.09
N ILE A 155 6.46 -7.20 5.62
CA ILE A 155 6.57 -8.54 5.02
C ILE A 155 5.73 -8.62 3.74
N GLY A 156 4.52 -8.08 3.75
CA GLY A 156 3.61 -8.03 2.61
C GLY A 156 4.26 -7.36 1.39
N LEU A 157 4.94 -6.22 1.58
CA LEU A 157 5.70 -5.56 0.51
C LEU A 157 6.78 -6.46 -0.12
N GLN A 158 7.41 -7.33 0.67
CA GLN A 158 8.43 -8.27 0.19
C GLN A 158 7.81 -9.48 -0.54
N MET A 159 6.58 -9.87 -0.18
CA MET A 159 5.84 -10.95 -0.83
C MET A 159 5.24 -10.55 -2.18
N LEU A 160 4.92 -9.26 -2.35
CA LEU A 160 4.37 -8.75 -3.60
C LEU A 160 5.39 -8.80 -4.75
N PRO A 161 4.95 -8.96 -6.01
CA PRO A 161 5.80 -8.73 -7.16
C PRO A 161 6.44 -7.33 -7.08
N LYS A 162 7.75 -7.23 -7.31
CA LYS A 162 8.53 -5.99 -7.10
C LYS A 162 7.91 -4.75 -7.75
N HIS A 163 7.32 -4.91 -8.94
CA HIS A 163 6.68 -3.81 -9.65
C HIS A 163 5.39 -3.31 -8.98
N VAL A 164 4.60 -4.21 -8.36
CA VAL A 164 3.39 -3.89 -7.59
C VAL A 164 3.76 -3.17 -6.30
N ALA A 165 4.71 -3.73 -5.53
CA ALA A 165 5.19 -3.11 -4.30
C ALA A 165 5.70 -1.68 -4.55
N ASN A 166 6.51 -1.49 -5.59
CA ASN A 166 7.03 -0.18 -5.96
C ASN A 166 5.94 0.79 -6.45
N ALA A 167 4.90 0.32 -7.14
CA ALA A 167 3.76 1.17 -7.54
C ALA A 167 2.95 1.62 -6.31
N HIS A 168 2.73 0.72 -5.35
CA HIS A 168 2.07 1.04 -4.09
C HIS A 168 2.86 2.07 -3.27
N GLN A 169 4.17 1.86 -3.09
CA GLN A 169 5.04 2.78 -2.35
C GLN A 169 5.15 4.18 -2.98
N LYS A 170 4.87 4.31 -4.28
CA LYS A 170 4.82 5.60 -4.98
C LYS A 170 3.46 6.29 -4.88
N GLY A 171 2.42 5.57 -4.47
CA GLY A 171 1.04 6.02 -4.56
C GLY A 171 0.45 5.93 -5.97
N ASP A 172 1.11 5.24 -6.91
CA ASP A 172 0.57 5.00 -8.26
C ASP A 172 -0.66 4.08 -8.19
N ILE A 173 -0.65 3.16 -7.22
CA ILE A 173 -1.77 2.28 -6.85
C ILE A 173 -1.89 2.21 -5.32
N HIS A 174 -3.00 1.67 -4.84
CA HIS A 174 -3.19 1.37 -3.43
C HIS A 174 -3.55 -0.10 -3.25
N TYR A 175 -2.66 -0.89 -2.62
CA TYR A 175 -2.99 -2.23 -2.17
C TYR A 175 -3.69 -2.10 -0.82
N HIS A 176 -5.00 -2.39 -0.81
CA HIS A 176 -5.82 -2.29 0.39
C HIS A 176 -5.39 -3.34 1.44
N ASP A 177 -5.45 -2.94 2.71
CA ASP A 177 -5.25 -3.83 3.87
C ASP A 177 -3.90 -4.56 3.85
N LEU A 178 -2.85 -3.87 3.38
CA LEU A 178 -1.48 -4.39 3.28
C LEU A 178 -0.86 -4.76 4.63
N ASP A 179 -1.39 -4.18 5.71
CA ASP A 179 -1.11 -4.53 7.10
C ASP A 179 -1.63 -5.92 7.50
N TYR A 180 -2.55 -6.50 6.73
CA TYR A 180 -3.09 -7.85 6.94
C TYR A 180 -2.71 -8.83 5.82
N SER A 181 -2.89 -8.46 4.55
CA SER A 181 -2.66 -9.30 3.36
C SER A 181 -1.54 -8.74 2.48
N PRO A 182 -0.66 -9.55 1.86
CA PRO A 182 -0.67 -11.01 1.76
C PRO A 182 0.06 -11.73 2.90
N TYR A 183 0.56 -11.00 3.90
CA TYR A 183 1.29 -11.59 5.03
C TYR A 183 0.51 -12.70 5.73
N THR A 184 -0.79 -12.49 5.93
CA THR A 184 -1.72 -13.50 6.42
C THR A 184 -2.75 -13.86 5.34
N PRO A 185 -3.31 -15.08 5.38
CA PRO A 185 -4.35 -15.51 4.45
C PRO A 185 -5.75 -15.02 4.86
N MET A 186 -5.85 -13.92 5.64
CA MET A 186 -7.13 -13.33 5.99
C MET A 186 -7.88 -12.88 4.74
N THR A 187 -9.20 -12.90 4.82
CA THR A 187 -10.09 -12.43 3.75
C THR A 187 -10.65 -11.06 4.08
N ASN A 188 -11.32 -10.45 3.10
CA ASN A 188 -11.91 -9.12 3.26
C ASN A 188 -13.30 -9.20 3.95
N CYS A 189 -14.37 -8.98 3.20
CA CYS A 189 -15.74 -8.95 3.71
C CYS A 189 -16.48 -10.26 3.46
N CYS A 190 -17.52 -10.52 4.25
CA CYS A 190 -18.46 -11.61 3.98
C CYS A 190 -19.90 -11.25 4.40
N LEU A 191 -20.85 -11.96 3.79
CA LEU A 191 -22.20 -12.13 4.33
C LEU A 191 -22.16 -13.37 5.23
N ILE A 192 -22.38 -13.17 6.53
CA ILE A 192 -22.34 -14.29 7.48
C ILE A 192 -23.64 -15.09 7.35
N ASP A 193 -23.52 -16.41 7.24
CA ASP A 193 -24.68 -17.32 7.21
C ASP A 193 -25.29 -17.50 8.62
N PHE A 194 -25.91 -16.44 9.13
CA PHE A 194 -26.57 -16.47 10.44
C PHE A 194 -27.70 -17.50 10.48
N LYS A 195 -28.43 -17.68 9.37
CA LYS A 195 -29.52 -18.66 9.31
C LYS A 195 -28.98 -20.06 9.55
N GLY A 196 -28.00 -20.51 8.76
CA GLY A 196 -27.42 -21.83 8.90
C GLY A 196 -26.77 -22.06 10.26
N MET A 197 -26.05 -21.06 10.79
CA MET A 197 -25.44 -21.15 12.12
C MET A 197 -26.48 -21.25 13.25
N LEU A 198 -27.52 -20.42 13.24
CA LEU A 198 -28.52 -20.43 14.31
C LEU A 198 -29.49 -21.61 14.21
N GLU A 199 -29.74 -22.16 13.01
CA GLU A 199 -30.59 -23.34 12.82
C GLU A 199 -29.88 -24.62 13.28
N ASN A 200 -28.62 -24.80 12.91
CA ASN A 200 -27.88 -26.05 13.12
C ASN A 200 -27.00 -26.04 14.38
N GLY A 201 -26.82 -24.89 15.00
CA GLY A 201 -25.77 -24.69 15.99
C GLY A 201 -24.39 -24.53 15.34
N PHE A 202 -23.41 -24.18 16.15
CA PHE A 202 -22.04 -23.91 15.70
C PHE A 202 -21.05 -24.02 16.86
N LYS A 203 -19.76 -24.09 16.55
CA LYS A 203 -18.69 -24.07 17.53
C LYS A 203 -17.98 -22.72 17.56
N ILE A 204 -17.87 -22.09 18.73
CA ILE A 204 -16.99 -20.93 18.95
C ILE A 204 -15.90 -21.33 19.95
N GLY A 205 -14.65 -21.26 19.51
CA GLY A 205 -13.50 -21.73 20.28
C GLY A 205 -13.68 -23.20 20.67
N ASN A 206 -13.86 -23.47 21.97
CA ASN A 206 -14.09 -24.81 22.50
C ASN A 206 -15.55 -25.08 22.89
N ALA A 207 -16.46 -24.10 22.73
CA ALA A 207 -17.85 -24.23 23.11
C ALA A 207 -18.72 -24.64 21.91
N GLU A 208 -19.50 -25.71 22.07
CA GLU A 208 -20.60 -26.04 21.16
C GLU A 208 -21.84 -25.23 21.55
N VAL A 209 -22.43 -24.57 20.56
CA VAL A 209 -23.56 -23.67 20.74
C VAL A 209 -24.76 -24.26 20.02
N GLU A 210 -25.80 -24.59 20.78
CA GLU A 210 -27.07 -25.08 20.23
C GLU A 210 -27.91 -23.95 19.61
N SER A 211 -28.88 -24.34 18.78
CA SER A 211 -29.89 -23.44 18.23
C SER A 211 -30.63 -22.67 19.34
N PRO A 212 -30.80 -21.34 19.19
CA PRO A 212 -31.40 -20.52 20.24
C PRO A 212 -32.89 -20.81 20.41
N LYS A 213 -33.32 -20.72 21.66
CA LYS A 213 -34.71 -20.98 22.08
C LYS A 213 -35.50 -19.68 22.34
N SER A 214 -34.90 -18.52 22.07
CA SER A 214 -35.50 -17.20 22.19
C SER A 214 -34.77 -16.19 21.30
N ILE A 215 -35.44 -15.08 20.97
CA ILE A 215 -34.83 -13.99 20.21
C ILE A 215 -33.63 -13.37 20.95
N GLN A 216 -33.69 -13.24 22.28
CA GLN A 216 -32.59 -12.69 23.08
C GLN A 216 -31.34 -13.56 22.99
N THR A 217 -31.50 -14.88 23.04
CA THR A 217 -30.37 -15.81 22.88
C THR A 217 -29.85 -15.77 21.45
N ALA A 218 -30.71 -15.66 20.44
CA ALA A 218 -30.29 -15.54 19.05
C ALA A 218 -29.46 -14.26 18.82
N THR A 219 -29.91 -13.11 19.31
CA THR A 219 -29.17 -11.85 19.18
C THR A 219 -27.85 -11.87 19.95
N ALA A 220 -27.80 -12.54 21.11
CA ALA A 220 -26.56 -12.72 21.85
C ALA A 220 -25.56 -13.61 21.08
N GLN A 221 -26.02 -14.70 20.47
CA GLN A 221 -25.19 -15.55 19.63
C GLN A 221 -24.69 -14.80 18.38
N ILE A 222 -25.54 -14.02 17.70
CA ILE A 222 -25.14 -13.17 16.57
C ILE A 222 -24.01 -12.23 16.96
N SER A 223 -24.09 -11.56 18.12
CA SER A 223 -23.02 -10.66 18.57
C SER A 223 -21.68 -11.38 18.76
N GLN A 224 -21.69 -12.61 19.28
CA GLN A 224 -20.49 -13.43 19.44
C GLN A 224 -19.94 -13.90 18.10
N ILE A 225 -20.81 -14.30 17.17
CA ILE A 225 -20.42 -14.67 15.80
C ILE A 225 -19.72 -13.48 15.12
N ILE A 226 -20.33 -12.28 15.14
CA ILE A 226 -19.76 -11.08 14.53
C ILE A 226 -18.36 -10.79 15.09
N ALA A 227 -18.19 -10.84 16.41
CA ALA A 227 -16.89 -10.58 17.04
C ALA A 227 -15.81 -11.57 16.59
N ASN A 228 -16.16 -12.86 16.43
CA ASN A 228 -15.22 -13.89 16.00
C ASN A 228 -14.88 -13.79 14.51
N VAL A 229 -15.89 -13.55 13.66
CA VAL A 229 -15.69 -13.37 12.21
C VAL A 229 -14.86 -12.11 11.95
N ALA A 230 -15.18 -10.99 12.60
CA ALA A 230 -14.43 -9.74 12.49
C ALA A 230 -12.97 -9.86 12.97
N SER A 231 -12.68 -10.82 13.85
CA SER A 231 -11.30 -11.10 14.32
C SER A 231 -10.54 -12.06 13.39
N SER A 232 -11.21 -12.60 12.36
CA SER A 232 -10.65 -13.59 11.41
C SER A 232 -10.56 -13.05 9.97
N GLN A 233 -10.94 -11.79 9.77
CA GLN A 233 -10.94 -11.09 8.50
C GLN A 233 -10.62 -9.60 8.76
N TYR A 234 -10.23 -8.84 7.74
CA TYR A 234 -9.95 -7.40 7.87
C TYR A 234 -11.06 -6.50 7.32
N GLY A 235 -12.09 -7.10 6.71
CA GLY A 235 -13.24 -6.40 6.15
C GLY A 235 -14.49 -6.40 7.02
N GLY A 236 -15.56 -5.82 6.45
CA GLY A 236 -16.87 -5.73 7.09
C GLY A 236 -17.60 -7.07 7.21
N CYS A 237 -18.31 -7.22 8.33
CA CYS A 237 -19.27 -8.30 8.56
C CYS A 237 -20.68 -7.81 8.27
N SER A 238 -21.42 -8.50 7.40
CA SER A 238 -22.79 -8.12 7.07
C SER A 238 -23.79 -9.22 7.44
N ALA A 239 -24.96 -8.78 7.91
CA ALA A 239 -26.11 -9.64 8.19
C ALA A 239 -27.18 -9.39 7.13
N ASP A 240 -27.41 -10.37 6.26
CA ASP A 240 -28.49 -10.32 5.28
C ASP A 240 -29.83 -10.69 5.93
N ARG A 241 -30.90 -9.96 5.58
CA ARG A 241 -32.30 -10.21 5.99
C ARG A 241 -32.45 -10.60 7.46
N ILE A 242 -31.86 -9.79 8.35
CA ILE A 242 -31.79 -10.11 9.78
C ILE A 242 -33.17 -10.21 10.44
N ASP A 243 -34.16 -9.51 9.89
CA ASP A 243 -35.58 -9.59 10.24
C ASP A 243 -36.16 -10.99 9.95
N GLU A 244 -35.94 -11.53 8.75
CA GLU A 244 -36.35 -12.90 8.39
C GLU A 244 -35.60 -13.95 9.21
N VAL A 245 -34.29 -13.76 9.42
CA VAL A 245 -33.45 -14.68 10.20
C VAL A 245 -33.90 -14.73 11.67
N LEU A 246 -34.29 -13.60 12.24
CA LEU A 246 -34.71 -13.53 13.65
C LEU A 246 -36.19 -13.89 13.89
N ALA A 247 -37.04 -13.83 12.86
CA ALA A 247 -38.48 -14.07 12.97
C ALA A 247 -38.86 -15.39 13.67
N PRO A 248 -38.23 -16.56 13.38
CA PRO A 248 -38.56 -17.82 14.07
C PRO A 248 -38.29 -17.77 15.58
N TYR A 249 -37.31 -16.99 16.02
CA TYR A 249 -36.95 -16.85 17.43
C TYR A 249 -37.84 -15.83 18.15
N ALA A 250 -38.34 -14.83 17.44
CA ALA A 250 -39.40 -13.94 17.92
C ALA A 250 -40.70 -14.71 18.18
N GLU A 251 -41.09 -15.59 17.24
CA GLU A 251 -42.26 -16.44 17.36
C GLU A 251 -42.16 -17.39 18.57
N LYS A 252 -40.99 -18.02 18.79
CA LYS A 252 -40.71 -18.83 19.99
C LYS A 252 -40.94 -18.04 21.29
N ASN A 253 -40.59 -16.75 21.32
CA ASN A 253 -40.86 -15.88 22.46
C ASN A 253 -42.36 -15.61 22.63
N TYR A 254 -43.04 -15.30 21.52
CA TYR A 254 -44.49 -15.06 21.53
C TYR A 254 -45.23 -16.25 22.13
N GLN A 255 -44.93 -17.47 21.67
CA GLN A 255 -45.55 -18.71 22.16
C GLN A 255 -45.27 -19.00 23.65
N LYS A 256 -44.10 -18.59 24.17
CA LYS A 256 -43.76 -18.74 25.59
C LYS A 256 -44.47 -17.74 26.49
N THR A 257 -44.91 -16.61 25.95
CA THR A 257 -45.44 -15.49 26.75
C THR A 257 -46.76 -15.84 27.46
N PRO A 258 -47.79 -16.40 26.79
CA PRO A 258 -49.02 -16.84 27.47
C PRO A 258 -48.78 -17.90 28.56
N GLN A 259 -47.87 -18.84 28.32
CA GLN A 259 -47.48 -19.84 29.33
C GLN A 259 -46.87 -19.20 30.56
N ARG A 260 -46.12 -18.11 30.39
CA ARG A 260 -45.50 -17.37 31.49
C ARG A 260 -46.51 -16.52 32.25
N CYS A 261 -47.40 -15.81 31.54
CA CYS A 261 -48.48 -15.04 32.15
C CYS A 261 -49.41 -15.93 32.97
N GLY A 262 -49.83 -17.09 32.42
CA GLY A 262 -50.64 -18.07 33.13
C GLY A 262 -50.00 -18.62 34.40
N ARG A 263 -48.66 -18.83 34.42
CA ARG A 263 -47.93 -19.23 35.64
C ARG A 263 -47.83 -18.12 36.68
N MET A 264 -47.91 -16.86 36.27
CA MET A 264 -47.81 -15.70 37.15
C MET A 264 -49.18 -15.15 37.58
N GLY A 265 -50.28 -15.78 37.16
CA GLY A 265 -51.65 -15.32 37.45
C GLY A 265 -52.02 -14.00 36.77
N LEU A 266 -51.27 -13.61 35.72
CA LEU A 266 -51.53 -12.43 34.92
C LEU A 266 -52.32 -12.86 33.69
N THR A 267 -53.42 -12.19 33.41
CA THR A 267 -54.25 -12.35 32.21
C THR A 267 -53.74 -11.48 31.07
#